data_AF-A0A4V2MBJ5-F1
#
_entry.id   AF-A0A4V2MBJ5-F1
#
_cell.length_a   1.000
_cell.length_b   1.000
_cell.length_c   1.000
_cell.angle_alpha   90.00
_cell.angle_beta   90.00
_cell.angle_gamma   90.00
#
_symmetry.space_group_name_H-M   'P 1'
#
loop_
_entity.id
_entity.type
_entity.pdbx_description
1 polymer ?
#
loop_
_entity_poly.entity_id
_entity_poly.type
_entity_poly.pdbx_seq_one_letter_code
_entity_poly.pdbx_strand_id
1 'polypeptide(L)'
;MGGLSADRGRGSVACRNRYPDGSRAHPGYADQSRRDVPGAAARSSPPARFSSLRTARGVPIRTPLDGGGAVTEGTFAALALLVLGWAVVSDLLARLNITGPLVFAVAGYALGNPDWGPLSVDVEAPSVHLLAELTLALLLFADAARVNVSRLKEDIRLPGRLLALGLPLSVILGALLAAWFFDDFTWALAGFVGATLAPTDAALSAQVINDRLIPVRLRRALNVESGLNDGIVTPVVTFTLAIAAGQLGIESHDGAADHGGGALLELAVGLIAGLAVGTVGAWLLTVGSRRHWMTTGARRLGTLAAALSSFALAVTFDGNGFIAAFVAGIAFRATLDEQTIDADTAVELPELLGEVLAFAVWFAFGAALVPIALHNFDLTLLAYAVLSLTVVRIVPVALSLLGAGLDRRTVGFVGWFGPRGLASVVFALLAVEQLGEVPVVERVVAVVALTVFLSVVLHGVTAGPLGRRYVHLEQADEDQRGGPRSRRTTRGLRSPDALRSDQP
;
A
#
# COMPACT_ATOMS: atom_id res chain seq x y z
N MET A 1 16.65 -87.40 0.02
CA MET A 1 17.86 -87.15 0.82
C MET A 1 18.06 -85.65 0.91
N GLY A 2 18.03 -84.91 2.01
CA GLY A 2 17.72 -85.04 3.44
C GLY A 2 17.92 -83.61 3.99
N GLY A 3 16.93 -82.98 4.65
CA GLY A 3 16.85 -82.76 6.13
C GLY A 3 17.90 -81.74 6.64
N LEU A 4 17.65 -80.69 7.46
CA LEU A 4 16.65 -80.36 8.50
C LEU A 4 16.86 -78.86 8.92
N SER A 5 15.80 -78.05 9.16
CA SER A 5 15.24 -77.59 10.48
C SER A 5 15.92 -76.31 11.10
N ALA A 6 15.25 -75.28 11.67
CA ALA A 6 13.84 -74.87 11.85
C ALA A 6 13.70 -73.42 12.46
N ASP A 7 12.46 -72.90 12.42
CA ASP A 7 11.72 -72.03 13.39
C ASP A 7 12.07 -70.51 13.62
N ARG A 8 11.15 -69.53 13.84
CA ARG A 8 9.65 -69.48 13.95
C ARG A 8 9.10 -68.00 13.97
N GLY A 9 7.87 -67.77 13.44
CA GLY A 9 6.77 -66.82 13.89
C GLY A 9 6.62 -65.44 13.19
N ARG A 10 5.70 -65.18 12.23
CA ARG A 10 4.23 -64.85 12.24
C ARG A 10 3.84 -63.55 13.00
N GLY A 11 2.98 -62.63 12.52
CA GLY A 11 2.05 -62.63 11.38
C GLY A 11 1.43 -61.24 11.06
N SER A 12 0.56 -61.20 10.04
CA SER A 12 -0.07 -60.01 9.41
C SER A 12 -1.55 -59.80 9.82
N VAL A 13 -2.26 -58.90 9.10
CA VAL A 13 -3.72 -58.60 9.01
C VAL A 13 -4.10 -57.32 9.81
N ALA A 14 -4.57 -56.18 9.28
CA ALA A 14 -5.62 -55.76 8.31
C ALA A 14 -6.97 -55.32 8.96
N CYS A 15 -7.54 -54.23 8.40
CA CYS A 15 -8.94 -53.78 8.34
C CYS A 15 -9.60 -52.87 9.42
N ARG A 16 -10.13 -51.73 8.90
CA ARG A 16 -11.44 -51.03 9.10
C ARG A 16 -12.08 -50.83 10.49
N ASN A 17 -12.59 -49.61 10.72
CA ASN A 17 -13.83 -49.26 11.44
C ASN A 17 -14.17 -47.79 11.08
N ARG A 18 -15.37 -47.31 10.68
CA ARG A 18 -16.80 -47.51 11.01
C ARG A 18 -17.22 -46.96 12.39
N TYR A 19 -17.96 -45.85 12.36
CA TYR A 19 -18.75 -45.26 13.47
C TYR A 19 -19.90 -46.19 13.90
N PRO A 20 -20.38 -46.02 15.15
CA PRO A 20 -21.81 -45.81 15.36
C PRO A 20 -22.16 -44.82 16.49
N ASP A 21 -23.47 -44.59 16.59
CA ASP A 21 -24.26 -43.58 17.30
C ASP A 21 -24.99 -44.16 18.55
N GLY A 22 -25.41 -43.30 19.49
CA GLY A 22 -26.63 -43.49 20.29
C GLY A 22 -26.66 -44.20 21.67
N SER A 23 -26.70 -43.39 22.75
CA SER A 23 -27.70 -43.39 23.87
C SER A 23 -27.75 -44.43 25.04
N ARG A 24 -27.92 -43.86 26.27
CA ARG A 24 -28.69 -44.26 27.49
C ARG A 24 -27.97 -44.64 28.83
N ALA A 25 -28.22 -43.77 29.83
CA ALA A 25 -28.73 -43.98 31.23
C ALA A 25 -27.83 -44.39 32.45
N HIS A 26 -27.62 -43.40 33.36
CA HIS A 26 -27.76 -43.30 34.86
C HIS A 26 -27.22 -44.39 35.85
N PRO A 27 -27.07 -44.14 37.20
CA PRO A 27 -27.37 -42.95 38.06
C PRO A 27 -26.29 -42.56 39.13
N GLY A 28 -26.52 -41.46 39.89
CA GLY A 28 -26.09 -41.37 41.30
C GLY A 28 -25.74 -39.99 41.90
N TYR A 29 -26.64 -39.45 42.75
CA TYR A 29 -26.45 -38.57 43.95
C TYR A 29 -25.79 -37.17 43.80
N ALA A 30 -26.18 -36.07 44.46
CA ALA A 30 -27.34 -35.55 45.22
C ALA A 30 -27.03 -34.04 45.45
N ASP A 31 -27.99 -33.13 45.25
CA ASP A 31 -28.69 -32.31 46.29
C ASP A 31 -27.80 -31.24 46.99
N GLN A 32 -27.98 -29.93 46.80
CA GLN A 32 -28.89 -28.98 47.49
C GLN A 32 -28.46 -27.56 46.99
N SER A 33 -29.23 -26.49 46.85
CA SER A 33 -30.52 -26.08 47.38
C SER A 33 -31.03 -24.83 46.61
N ARG A 34 -32.32 -24.82 46.27
CA ARG A 34 -33.16 -23.63 46.01
C ARG A 34 -34.42 -23.80 46.85
N ARG A 35 -34.89 -22.72 47.47
CA ARG A 35 -36.28 -22.49 47.93
C ARG A 35 -36.60 -21.04 47.53
N ASP A 36 -37.49 -20.80 46.58
CA ASP A 36 -38.96 -20.65 46.71
C ASP A 36 -39.33 -19.35 47.46
N VAL A 37 -39.72 -18.24 46.78
CA VAL A 37 -41.08 -17.85 46.23
C VAL A 37 -42.07 -17.52 47.39
N PRO A 38 -43.10 -16.61 47.33
CA PRO A 38 -43.69 -15.74 46.27
C PRO A 38 -44.07 -14.28 46.71
N GLY A 39 -44.56 -13.46 45.75
CA GLY A 39 -45.87 -12.79 45.92
C GLY A 39 -45.97 -11.29 46.30
N ALA A 40 -46.37 -10.49 45.29
CA ALA A 40 -47.35 -9.40 45.33
C ALA A 40 -47.05 -8.02 45.97
N ALA A 41 -47.39 -7.01 45.15
CA ALA A 41 -48.01 -5.72 45.46
C ALA A 41 -47.14 -4.46 45.67
N ALA A 42 -47.48 -3.48 44.83
CA ALA A 42 -47.69 -2.06 45.14
C ALA A 42 -46.53 -1.06 44.91
N ARG A 43 -46.82 -0.18 43.93
CA ARG A 43 -46.55 1.27 43.89
C ARG A 43 -45.12 1.72 43.55
N SER A 44 -44.94 2.14 42.31
CA SER A 44 -44.64 3.56 42.01
C SER A 44 -44.69 3.80 40.50
N SER A 45 -45.58 4.72 40.11
CA SER A 45 -45.72 5.23 38.76
C SER A 45 -44.52 6.12 38.39
N PRO A 46 -44.21 6.24 37.08
CA PRO A 46 -44.01 7.55 36.49
C PRO A 46 -45.00 7.78 35.33
N PRO A 47 -45.29 9.04 34.97
CA PRO A 47 -46.54 9.40 34.33
C PRO A 47 -46.53 9.16 32.81
N ALA A 48 -47.71 8.83 32.29
CA ALA A 48 -48.06 9.05 30.90
C ALA A 48 -48.33 10.54 30.66
N ARG A 49 -47.81 11.10 29.58
CA ARG A 49 -48.62 11.59 28.44
C ARG A 49 -47.80 12.44 27.48
N PHE A 50 -47.97 12.09 26.20
CA PHE A 50 -47.87 12.94 25.03
C PHE A 50 -48.22 14.41 25.34
N SER A 51 -47.28 15.31 25.06
CA SER A 51 -47.59 16.62 24.53
C SER A 51 -46.71 16.85 23.31
N SER A 52 -47.32 16.77 22.15
CA SER A 52 -46.75 17.25 20.90
C SER A 52 -46.58 18.76 21.00
N LEU A 53 -45.36 19.23 21.27
CA LEU A 53 -45.01 20.63 21.08
C LEU A 53 -44.84 20.88 19.58
N ARG A 54 -45.95 21.21 18.92
CA ARG A 54 -45.94 21.93 17.63
C ARG A 54 -45.60 23.38 17.92
N THR A 55 -44.44 23.84 17.48
CA THR A 55 -44.23 25.27 17.21
C THR A 55 -44.88 25.61 15.87
N ALA A 56 -45.46 26.81 15.78
CA ALA A 56 -46.33 27.27 14.70
C ALA A 56 -45.60 27.61 13.38
N ARG A 57 -44.46 26.99 13.07
CA ARG A 57 -43.81 27.01 11.76
C ARG A 57 -43.18 25.65 11.54
N GLY A 58 -43.69 24.91 10.56
CA GLY A 58 -43.29 23.53 10.24
C GLY A 58 -41.86 23.42 9.70
N VAL A 59 -40.88 23.61 10.58
CA VAL A 59 -39.48 23.25 10.34
C VAL A 59 -39.12 22.16 11.36
N PRO A 60 -38.73 20.95 10.93
CA PRO A 60 -38.33 19.91 11.87
C PRO A 60 -37.07 20.35 12.61
N ILE A 61 -37.13 20.31 13.95
CA ILE A 61 -35.96 20.44 14.81
C ILE A 61 -35.17 19.14 14.64
N ARG A 62 -34.05 19.19 13.90
CA ARG A 62 -33.05 18.12 13.93
C ARG A 62 -32.47 18.07 15.34
N THR A 63 -32.72 16.97 16.04
CA THR A 63 -32.01 16.61 17.28
C THR A 63 -30.54 16.29 16.92
N PRO A 64 -29.54 16.83 17.64
CA PRO A 64 -28.12 16.63 17.33
C PRO A 64 -27.59 15.26 17.83
N LEU A 65 -28.31 14.18 17.55
CA LEU A 65 -27.93 12.80 17.89
C LEU A 65 -27.93 11.86 16.67
N ASP A 66 -28.00 12.40 15.45
CA ASP A 66 -27.56 11.66 14.27
C ASP A 66 -26.03 11.81 14.21
N GLY A 67 -25.33 10.79 14.72
CA GLY A 67 -23.87 10.75 14.71
C GLY A 67 -23.35 11.00 13.29
N GLY A 68 -22.44 11.95 13.14
CA GLY A 68 -21.65 12.18 11.95
C GLY A 68 -20.78 10.96 11.65
N GLY A 69 -21.40 9.91 11.11
CA GLY A 69 -20.73 8.73 10.62
C GLY A 69 -20.13 9.06 9.27
N ALA A 70 -18.82 9.30 9.28
CA ALA A 70 -17.94 9.55 8.13
C ALA A 70 -18.15 8.63 6.90
N VAL A 71 -18.68 7.43 7.13
CA VAL A 71 -18.98 6.42 6.14
C VAL A 71 -20.35 5.87 6.50
N THR A 72 -21.35 6.09 5.64
CA THR A 72 -22.67 5.50 5.86
C THR A 72 -22.57 3.97 5.82
N GLU A 73 -23.48 3.27 6.50
CA GLU A 73 -23.59 1.80 6.38
C GLU A 73 -23.66 1.36 4.90
N GLY A 74 -24.30 2.18 4.07
CA GLY A 74 -24.36 2.00 2.61
C GLY A 74 -23.00 2.12 1.93
N THR A 75 -22.17 3.09 2.31
CA THR A 75 -20.82 3.26 1.76
C THR A 75 -19.92 2.07 2.12
N PHE A 76 -19.99 1.58 3.37
CA PHE A 76 -19.24 0.40 3.78
C PHE A 76 -19.68 -0.86 3.02
N ALA A 77 -20.99 -1.08 2.89
CA ALA A 77 -21.52 -2.20 2.12
C ALA A 77 -21.11 -2.12 0.63
N ALA A 78 -21.14 -0.94 0.04
CA ALA A 78 -20.72 -0.70 -1.33
C ALA A 78 -19.23 -1.02 -1.52
N LEU A 79 -18.36 -0.54 -0.62
CA LEU A 79 -16.93 -0.85 -0.64
C LEU A 79 -16.66 -2.34 -0.52
N ALA A 80 -17.30 -3.03 0.43
CA ALA A 80 -17.12 -4.48 0.62
C ALA A 80 -17.55 -5.27 -0.62
N LEU A 81 -18.68 -4.92 -1.23
CA LEU A 81 -19.15 -5.54 -2.47
C LEU A 81 -18.24 -5.23 -3.65
N LEU A 82 -17.68 -4.01 -3.71
CA LEU A 82 -16.75 -3.60 -4.76
C LEU A 82 -15.42 -4.36 -4.65
N VAL A 83 -14.87 -4.53 -3.44
CA VAL A 83 -13.69 -5.36 -3.18
C VAL A 83 -13.95 -6.81 -3.55
N LEU A 84 -15.09 -7.38 -3.14
CA LEU A 84 -15.46 -8.74 -3.50
C LEU A 84 -15.58 -8.91 -5.02
N GLY A 85 -16.29 -7.99 -5.68
CA GLY A 85 -16.46 -7.99 -7.12
C GLY A 85 -15.12 -7.90 -7.86
N TRP A 86 -14.30 -6.91 -7.50
CA TRP A 86 -12.97 -6.73 -8.06
C TRP A 86 -12.09 -7.97 -7.86
N ALA A 87 -12.06 -8.56 -6.66
CA ALA A 87 -11.25 -9.74 -6.36
C ALA A 87 -11.61 -10.92 -7.29
N VAL A 88 -12.90 -11.15 -7.52
CA VAL A 88 -13.40 -12.22 -8.40
C VAL A 88 -12.99 -12.00 -9.87
N VAL A 89 -12.93 -10.76 -10.34
CA VAL A 89 -12.61 -10.44 -11.74
C VAL A 89 -11.20 -9.86 -11.95
N SER A 90 -10.34 -9.89 -10.94
CA SER A 90 -9.04 -9.20 -10.92
C SER A 90 -8.14 -9.58 -12.11
N ASP A 91 -8.00 -10.88 -12.41
CA ASP A 91 -7.20 -11.36 -13.56
C ASP A 91 -7.82 -10.94 -14.91
N LEU A 92 -9.16 -10.91 -15.01
CA LEU A 92 -9.85 -10.45 -16.21
C LEU A 92 -9.60 -8.96 -16.45
N LEU A 93 -9.71 -8.14 -15.40
CA LEU A 93 -9.42 -6.71 -15.47
C LEU A 93 -7.96 -6.44 -15.80
N ALA A 94 -7.03 -7.20 -15.21
CA ALA A 94 -5.60 -7.09 -15.50
C ALA A 94 -5.29 -7.34 -16.99
N ARG A 95 -5.97 -8.30 -17.63
CA ARG A 95 -5.83 -8.56 -19.09
C ARG A 95 -6.33 -7.40 -19.96
N LEU A 96 -7.27 -6.60 -19.45
CA LEU A 96 -7.82 -5.41 -20.10
C LEU A 96 -7.04 -4.13 -19.75
N ASN A 97 -5.94 -4.25 -19.02
CA ASN A 97 -5.15 -3.14 -18.49
C ASN A 97 -5.91 -2.23 -17.50
N ILE A 98 -6.87 -2.79 -16.75
CA ILE A 98 -7.64 -2.08 -15.73
C ILE A 98 -7.08 -2.44 -14.35
N THR A 99 -6.54 -1.44 -13.64
CA THR A 99 -5.94 -1.61 -12.31
C THR A 99 -6.97 -1.47 -11.19
N GLY A 100 -6.69 -2.06 -10.02
CA GLY A 100 -7.51 -1.86 -8.82
C GLY A 100 -7.72 -0.37 -8.50
N PRO A 101 -6.65 0.44 -8.35
CA PRO A 101 -6.77 1.88 -8.15
C PRO A 101 -7.71 2.59 -9.13
N LEU A 102 -7.66 2.24 -10.42
CA LEU A 102 -8.56 2.83 -11.43
C LEU A 102 -10.03 2.47 -11.16
N VAL A 103 -10.31 1.21 -10.81
CA VAL A 103 -11.68 0.76 -10.48
C VAL A 103 -12.22 1.51 -9.27
N PHE A 104 -11.45 1.60 -8.19
CA PHE A 104 -11.89 2.25 -6.96
C PHE A 104 -12.00 3.76 -7.11
N ALA A 105 -11.08 4.42 -7.80
CA ALA A 105 -11.18 5.85 -8.10
C ALA A 105 -12.41 6.18 -8.98
N VAL A 106 -12.67 5.40 -10.03
CA VAL A 106 -13.85 5.62 -10.88
C VAL A 106 -15.15 5.32 -10.11
N ALA A 107 -15.19 4.25 -9.32
CA ALA A 107 -16.35 3.93 -8.49
C ALA A 107 -16.59 5.01 -7.41
N GLY A 108 -15.53 5.52 -6.79
CA GLY A 108 -15.59 6.65 -5.86
C GLY A 108 -16.20 7.88 -6.50
N TYR A 109 -15.73 8.25 -7.69
CA TYR A 109 -16.28 9.39 -8.44
C TYR A 109 -17.73 9.15 -8.90
N ALA A 110 -18.08 7.93 -9.32
CA ALA A 110 -19.44 7.65 -9.79
C ALA A 110 -20.46 7.59 -8.65
N LEU A 111 -20.07 7.02 -7.51
CA LEU A 111 -20.99 6.71 -6.40
C LEU A 111 -20.92 7.70 -5.24
N GLY A 112 -19.77 8.33 -5.02
CA GLY A 112 -19.48 9.19 -3.87
C GLY A 112 -19.30 10.67 -4.19
N ASN A 113 -19.54 11.09 -5.43
CA ASN A 113 -19.40 12.51 -5.82
C ASN A 113 -20.42 13.40 -5.08
N PRO A 114 -20.03 14.57 -4.53
CA PRO A 114 -20.92 15.46 -3.79
C PRO A 114 -22.14 15.98 -4.57
N ASP A 115 -22.02 16.14 -5.89
CA ASP A 115 -23.03 16.78 -6.74
C ASP A 115 -24.18 15.81 -7.09
N TRP A 116 -23.92 14.51 -7.23
CA TRP A 116 -24.91 13.52 -7.70
C TRP A 116 -24.79 12.11 -7.10
N GLY A 117 -23.73 11.83 -6.35
CA GLY A 117 -23.44 10.51 -5.82
C GLY A 117 -24.50 10.05 -4.81
N PRO A 118 -25.01 8.81 -4.90
CA PRO A 118 -25.94 8.27 -3.91
C PRO A 118 -25.30 8.03 -2.54
N LEU A 119 -23.98 7.98 -2.46
CA LEU A 119 -23.22 7.77 -1.22
C LEU A 119 -22.61 9.09 -0.77
N SER A 120 -22.77 9.44 0.51
CA SER A 120 -22.03 10.53 1.11
C SER A 120 -20.67 10.04 1.61
N VAL A 121 -19.61 10.69 1.16
CA VAL A 121 -18.25 10.55 1.68
C VAL A 121 -17.86 11.91 2.24
N ASP A 122 -17.72 11.99 3.56
CA ASP A 122 -17.22 13.19 4.21
C ASP A 122 -15.71 13.06 4.38
N VAL A 123 -14.98 13.97 3.75
CA VAL A 123 -13.53 13.90 3.59
C VAL A 123 -12.83 14.55 4.75
N GLU A 124 -13.48 15.53 5.38
CA GLU A 124 -13.05 16.17 6.61
C GLU A 124 -13.27 15.25 7.82
N ALA A 125 -14.00 14.16 7.63
CA ALA A 125 -14.30 13.26 8.71
C ALA A 125 -13.00 12.63 9.25
N PRO A 126 -12.73 12.73 10.57
CA PRO A 126 -11.49 12.25 11.17
C PRO A 126 -11.16 10.78 10.87
N SER A 127 -12.17 9.95 10.60
CA SER A 127 -11.93 8.56 10.25
C SER A 127 -11.41 8.34 8.83
N VAL A 128 -11.69 9.24 7.87
CA VAL A 128 -11.10 9.17 6.52
C VAL A 128 -9.61 9.50 6.59
N HIS A 129 -9.25 10.52 7.36
CA HIS A 129 -7.87 10.85 7.69
C HIS A 129 -7.17 9.68 8.37
N LEU A 130 -7.70 9.17 9.50
CA LEU A 130 -7.14 8.02 10.19
C LEU A 130 -6.99 6.79 9.29
N LEU A 131 -7.98 6.52 8.42
CA LEU A 131 -7.91 5.45 7.44
C LEU A 131 -6.75 5.65 6.47
N ALA A 132 -6.60 6.84 5.91
CA ALA A 132 -5.51 7.19 4.98
C ALA A 132 -4.13 7.08 5.66
N GLU A 133 -4.01 7.60 6.89
CA GLU A 133 -2.78 7.54 7.68
C GLU A 133 -2.37 6.09 7.99
N LEU A 134 -3.30 5.28 8.50
CA LEU A 134 -3.03 3.87 8.80
C LEU A 134 -2.71 3.08 7.53
N THR A 135 -3.37 3.38 6.42
CA THR A 135 -3.08 2.76 5.12
C THR A 135 -1.64 3.02 4.70
N LEU A 136 -1.22 4.29 4.68
CA LEU A 136 0.13 4.65 4.28
C LEU A 136 1.17 4.08 5.25
N ALA A 137 0.91 4.14 6.57
CA ALA A 137 1.83 3.58 7.56
C ALA A 137 2.04 2.07 7.38
N LEU A 138 0.98 1.30 7.13
CA LEU A 138 1.07 -0.14 6.89
C LEU A 138 1.85 -0.46 5.62
N LEU A 139 1.58 0.25 4.52
CA LEU A 139 2.28 0.07 3.25
C LEU A 139 3.76 0.48 3.36
N LEU A 140 4.05 1.64 3.97
CA LEU A 140 5.42 2.08 4.24
C LEU A 140 6.22 1.06 5.05
N PHE A 141 5.62 0.51 6.10
CA PHE A 141 6.24 -0.56 6.88
C PHE A 141 6.47 -1.81 6.03
N ALA A 142 5.44 -2.24 5.29
CA ALA A 142 5.50 -3.47 4.51
C ALA A 142 6.56 -3.40 3.39
N ASP A 143 6.58 -2.31 2.65
CA ASP A 143 7.52 -2.11 1.55
C ASP A 143 8.96 -2.00 2.07
N ALA A 144 9.19 -1.22 3.12
CA ALA A 144 10.49 -1.15 3.79
C ALA A 144 10.93 -2.52 4.33
N ALA A 145 10.00 -3.30 4.89
CA ALA A 145 10.29 -4.62 5.45
C ALA A 145 10.62 -5.68 4.38
N ARG A 146 10.22 -5.48 3.12
CA ARG A 146 10.57 -6.39 2.01
C ARG A 146 11.98 -6.15 1.47
N VAL A 147 12.51 -4.93 1.56
CA VAL A 147 13.80 -4.59 0.96
C VAL A 147 14.97 -5.21 1.71
N ASN A 148 15.54 -6.27 1.13
CA ASN A 148 16.72 -6.93 1.68
C ASN A 148 18.00 -6.15 1.33
N VAL A 149 18.48 -5.32 2.26
CA VAL A 149 19.71 -4.51 2.09
C VAL A 149 20.94 -5.38 1.77
N SER A 150 21.04 -6.59 2.31
CA SER A 150 22.17 -7.50 2.10
C SER A 150 22.20 -8.09 0.69
N ARG A 151 21.04 -8.50 0.15
CA ARG A 151 20.90 -8.97 -1.24
C ARG A 151 20.91 -7.81 -2.25
N LEU A 152 20.53 -6.61 -1.82
CA LEU A 152 20.54 -5.43 -2.68
C LEU A 152 21.96 -5.04 -3.09
N LYS A 153 22.98 -5.29 -2.27
CA LYS A 153 24.39 -4.95 -2.57
C LYS A 153 24.89 -5.49 -3.92
N GLU A 154 24.32 -6.58 -4.43
CA GLU A 154 24.72 -7.19 -5.70
C GLU A 154 24.16 -6.44 -6.93
N ASP A 155 23.00 -5.76 -6.81
CA ASP A 155 22.29 -5.08 -7.91
C ASP A 155 21.87 -3.62 -7.58
N ILE A 156 22.40 -3.02 -6.50
CA ILE A 156 21.93 -1.72 -5.95
C ILE A 156 22.11 -0.53 -6.89
N ARG A 157 22.98 -0.63 -7.90
CA ARG A 157 23.42 0.52 -8.69
C ARG A 157 22.26 1.23 -9.39
N LEU A 158 21.27 0.49 -9.91
CA LEU A 158 20.12 1.10 -10.60
C LEU A 158 19.12 1.73 -9.59
N PRO A 159 18.47 0.97 -8.69
CA PRO A 159 17.53 1.54 -7.73
C PRO A 159 18.19 2.59 -6.82
N GLY A 160 19.45 2.40 -6.41
CA GLY A 160 20.18 3.37 -5.61
C GLY A 160 20.39 4.71 -6.32
N ARG A 161 20.61 4.72 -7.65
CA ARG A 161 20.74 5.97 -8.43
C ARG A 161 19.38 6.65 -8.63
N LEU A 162 18.32 5.86 -8.86
CA LEU A 162 16.95 6.39 -8.95
C LEU A 162 16.54 7.05 -7.63
N LEU A 163 16.79 6.40 -6.49
CA LEU A 163 16.44 6.93 -5.17
C LEU A 163 17.36 8.07 -4.70
N ALA A 164 18.68 7.98 -4.91
CA ALA A 164 19.61 8.99 -4.39
C ALA A 164 19.77 10.24 -5.28
N LEU A 165 19.47 10.12 -6.59
CA LEU A 165 19.59 11.22 -7.54
C LEU A 165 18.26 11.52 -8.23
N GLY A 166 17.61 10.50 -8.80
CA GLY A 166 16.38 10.67 -9.58
C GLY A 166 15.24 11.27 -8.75
N LEU A 167 15.01 10.74 -7.55
CA LEU A 167 13.94 11.16 -6.66
C LEU A 167 14.16 12.60 -6.15
N PRO A 168 15.30 13.00 -5.55
CA PRO A 168 15.54 14.40 -5.19
C PRO A 168 15.45 15.38 -6.36
N LEU A 169 15.97 15.00 -7.53
CA LEU A 169 15.86 15.83 -8.74
C LEU A 169 14.41 15.98 -9.20
N SER A 170 13.58 14.94 -9.05
CA SER A 170 12.14 14.99 -9.34
C SER A 170 11.40 15.92 -8.38
N VAL A 171 11.72 15.87 -7.08
CA VAL A 171 11.17 16.78 -6.07
C VAL A 171 11.52 18.22 -6.42
N ILE A 172 12.80 18.51 -6.65
CA ILE A 172 13.29 19.87 -6.94
C ILE A 172 12.66 20.39 -8.24
N LEU A 173 12.70 19.59 -9.32
CA LEU A 173 12.16 20.02 -10.61
C LEU A 173 10.65 20.21 -10.56
N GLY A 174 9.92 19.32 -9.87
CA GLY A 174 8.47 19.43 -9.67
C GLY A 174 8.09 20.69 -8.88
N ALA A 175 8.88 21.02 -7.85
CA ALA A 175 8.69 22.23 -7.05
C ALA A 175 9.01 23.51 -7.82
N LEU A 176 10.13 23.55 -8.55
CA LEU A 176 10.47 24.69 -9.41
C LEU A 176 9.42 24.93 -10.49
N LEU A 177 8.90 23.85 -11.09
CA LEU A 177 7.85 23.94 -12.07
C LEU A 177 6.55 24.46 -11.44
N ALA A 178 6.20 24.01 -10.23
CA ALA A 178 4.99 24.46 -9.54
C ALA A 178 5.09 25.96 -9.21
N ALA A 179 6.22 26.41 -8.66
CA ALA A 179 6.48 27.82 -8.38
C ALA A 179 6.49 28.70 -9.64
N TRP A 180 6.78 28.13 -10.81
CA TRP A 180 6.75 28.87 -12.09
C TRP A 180 5.36 28.97 -12.71
N PHE A 181 4.51 27.96 -12.53
CA PHE A 181 3.14 27.94 -13.06
C PHE A 181 2.13 28.67 -12.16
N PHE A 182 2.38 28.69 -10.85
CA PHE A 182 1.43 29.17 -9.84
C PHE A 182 2.06 30.27 -8.99
N ASP A 183 1.81 31.53 -9.36
CA ASP A 183 2.37 32.71 -8.68
C ASP A 183 1.88 32.88 -7.23
N ASP A 184 0.75 32.25 -6.89
CA ASP A 184 0.15 32.25 -5.56
C ASP A 184 0.73 31.18 -4.62
N PHE A 185 1.54 30.25 -5.14
CA PHE A 185 2.16 29.22 -4.31
C PHE A 185 3.39 29.79 -3.60
N THR A 186 3.40 29.65 -2.27
CA THR A 186 4.66 29.83 -1.54
C THR A 186 5.65 28.74 -1.93
N TRP A 187 6.95 28.97 -1.68
CA TRP A 187 7.97 27.94 -1.88
C TRP A 187 7.69 26.67 -1.07
N ALA A 188 6.99 26.77 0.05
CA ALA A 188 6.57 25.62 0.85
C ALA A 188 5.49 24.81 0.13
N LEU A 189 4.45 25.46 -0.39
CA LEU A 189 3.40 24.80 -1.17
C LEU A 189 3.93 24.21 -2.48
N ALA A 190 4.79 24.93 -3.20
CA ALA A 190 5.47 24.41 -4.39
C ALA A 190 6.36 23.21 -4.05
N GLY A 191 7.12 23.29 -2.94
CA GLY A 191 7.89 22.19 -2.38
C GLY A 191 7.04 20.97 -2.05
N PHE A 192 5.88 21.18 -1.44
CA PHE A 192 4.90 20.14 -1.14
C PHE A 192 4.40 19.47 -2.42
N VAL A 193 3.99 20.22 -3.45
CA VAL A 193 3.55 19.64 -4.73
C VAL A 193 4.67 18.80 -5.37
N GLY A 194 5.90 19.32 -5.40
CA GLY A 194 7.06 18.61 -5.93
C GLY A 194 7.36 17.33 -5.15
N ALA A 195 7.32 17.38 -3.82
CA ALA A 195 7.53 16.23 -2.95
C ALA A 195 6.43 15.19 -3.11
N THR A 196 5.17 15.60 -2.96
CA THR A 196 3.98 14.74 -3.04
C THR A 196 3.85 14.01 -4.36
N LEU A 197 4.27 14.63 -5.47
CA LEU A 197 4.21 14.01 -6.79
C LEU A 197 5.49 13.25 -7.14
N ALA A 198 6.63 13.43 -6.47
CA ALA A 198 7.85 12.70 -6.83
C ALA A 198 7.77 11.16 -6.71
N PRO A 199 7.18 10.58 -5.65
CA PRO A 199 7.17 9.14 -5.49
C PRO A 199 6.22 8.43 -6.46
N THR A 200 6.42 7.12 -6.58
CA THR A 200 5.85 6.26 -7.61
C THR A 200 5.36 4.96 -7.03
N ASP A 201 4.31 4.38 -7.62
CA ASP A 201 3.59 3.22 -7.09
C ASP A 201 3.53 2.03 -8.06
N ALA A 202 4.14 0.93 -7.63
CA ALA A 202 4.23 -0.33 -8.34
C ALA A 202 2.85 -0.96 -8.62
N ALA A 203 1.84 -0.73 -7.78
CA ALA A 203 0.51 -1.30 -7.97
C ALA A 203 -0.14 -0.81 -9.28
N LEU A 204 0.15 0.42 -9.70
CA LEU A 204 -0.34 0.99 -10.96
C LEU A 204 0.40 0.48 -12.20
N SER A 205 1.58 -0.12 -12.01
CA SER A 205 2.41 -0.71 -13.07
C SER A 205 2.60 -2.22 -12.90
N ALA A 206 1.74 -2.87 -12.11
CA ALA A 206 1.85 -4.29 -11.74
C ALA A 206 1.95 -5.21 -12.97
N GLN A 207 1.31 -4.88 -14.09
CA GLN A 207 1.41 -5.66 -15.33
C GLN A 207 2.82 -5.67 -15.92
N VAL A 208 3.59 -4.60 -15.75
CA VAL A 208 4.98 -4.52 -16.19
C VAL A 208 5.91 -5.21 -15.19
N ILE A 209 5.65 -5.00 -13.91
CA ILE A 209 6.43 -5.56 -12.82
C ILE A 209 6.28 -7.09 -12.70
N ASN A 210 5.10 -7.62 -13.04
CA ASN A 210 4.83 -9.05 -12.98
C ASN A 210 5.13 -9.78 -14.30
N ASP A 211 5.37 -9.04 -15.40
CA ASP A 211 5.71 -9.65 -16.69
C ASP A 211 7.15 -10.21 -16.67
N ARG A 212 7.25 -11.54 -16.79
CA ARG A 212 8.53 -12.25 -16.78
C ARG A 212 9.38 -11.96 -18.02
N LEU A 213 8.77 -11.44 -19.08
CA LEU A 213 9.48 -11.03 -20.30
C LEU A 213 10.29 -9.75 -20.08
N ILE A 214 9.93 -8.92 -19.09
CA ILE A 214 10.71 -7.74 -18.73
C ILE A 214 11.96 -8.17 -17.94
N PRO A 215 13.16 -7.65 -18.28
CA PRO A 215 14.39 -8.00 -17.59
C PRO A 215 14.29 -7.87 -16.07
N VAL A 216 14.73 -8.89 -15.35
CA VAL A 216 14.67 -8.98 -13.87
C VAL A 216 15.26 -7.75 -13.20
N ARG A 217 16.36 -7.21 -13.76
CA ARG A 217 17.04 -6.01 -13.23
C ARG A 217 16.14 -4.77 -13.24
N LEU A 218 15.34 -4.58 -14.28
CA LEU A 218 14.44 -3.44 -14.39
C LEU A 218 13.25 -3.58 -13.44
N ARG A 219 12.65 -4.77 -13.39
CA ARG A 219 11.55 -5.05 -12.46
C ARG A 219 11.96 -4.86 -11.00
N ARG A 220 13.15 -5.36 -10.63
CA ARG A 220 13.71 -5.12 -9.29
C ARG A 220 13.98 -3.65 -9.03
N ALA A 221 14.53 -2.92 -10.01
CA ALA A 221 14.79 -1.49 -9.84
C ALA A 221 13.51 -0.69 -9.60
N LEU A 222 12.46 -0.94 -10.40
CA LEU A 222 11.16 -0.30 -10.26
C LEU A 222 10.46 -0.67 -8.94
N ASN A 223 10.51 -1.95 -8.53
CA ASN A 223 9.93 -2.38 -7.25
C ASN A 223 10.64 -1.74 -6.05
N VAL A 224 11.98 -1.70 -6.05
CA VAL A 224 12.73 -1.09 -4.94
C VAL A 224 12.58 0.43 -4.94
N GLU A 225 12.52 1.06 -6.11
CA GLU A 225 12.21 2.50 -6.21
C GLU A 225 10.83 2.78 -5.61
N SER A 226 9.80 2.05 -6.04
CA SER A 226 8.44 2.20 -5.55
C SER A 226 8.26 1.90 -4.07
N GLY A 227 9.00 0.93 -3.51
CA GLY A 227 8.83 0.56 -2.11
C GLY A 227 9.55 1.46 -1.12
N LEU A 228 10.54 2.26 -1.56
CA LEU A 228 11.32 3.12 -0.67
C LEU A 228 11.10 4.61 -0.87
N ASN A 229 10.63 5.04 -2.05
CA ASN A 229 10.50 6.45 -2.38
C ASN A 229 9.53 7.20 -1.45
N ASP A 230 8.39 6.60 -1.08
CA ASP A 230 7.35 7.19 -0.26
C ASP A 230 7.95 7.57 1.10
N GLY A 231 8.57 6.60 1.79
CA GLY A 231 9.20 6.81 3.09
C GLY A 231 10.39 7.78 3.06
N ILE A 232 11.13 7.84 1.94
CA ILE A 232 12.22 8.81 1.74
C ILE A 232 11.69 10.23 1.54
N VAL A 233 10.53 10.39 0.89
CA VAL A 233 9.92 11.69 0.58
C VAL A 233 9.10 12.23 1.74
N THR A 234 8.51 11.39 2.58
CA THR A 234 7.68 11.78 3.73
C THR A 234 8.28 12.92 4.57
N PRO A 235 9.58 12.92 4.98
CA PRO A 235 10.14 14.04 5.75
C PRO A 235 10.09 15.37 5.01
N VAL A 236 10.22 15.34 3.68
CA VAL A 236 10.15 16.55 2.85
C VAL A 236 8.72 17.06 2.82
N VAL A 237 7.74 16.17 2.61
CA VAL A 237 6.31 16.51 2.61
C VAL A 237 5.93 17.14 3.95
N THR A 238 6.25 16.48 5.07
CA THR A 238 5.88 16.95 6.41
C THR A 238 6.52 18.29 6.73
N PHE A 239 7.80 18.47 6.38
CA PHE A 239 8.50 19.74 6.57
C PHE A 239 7.90 20.87 5.72
N THR A 240 7.58 20.61 4.45
CA THR A 240 6.93 21.61 3.58
C THR A 240 5.54 21.97 4.08
N LEU A 241 4.79 21.00 4.61
CA LEU A 241 3.45 21.19 5.14
C LEU A 241 3.48 22.03 6.42
N ALA A 242 4.40 21.75 7.34
CA ALA A 242 4.61 22.53 8.55
C ALA A 242 4.98 23.99 8.26
N ILE A 243 5.87 24.23 7.28
CA ILE A 243 6.20 25.60 6.86
C ILE A 243 4.99 26.29 6.21
N ALA A 244 4.25 25.59 5.36
CA ALA A 244 3.06 26.14 4.71
C ALA A 244 1.99 26.54 5.74
N ALA A 245 1.75 25.69 6.76
CA ALA A 245 0.84 26.00 7.86
C ALA A 245 1.24 27.29 8.59
N GLY A 246 2.52 27.42 8.95
CA GLY A 246 3.05 28.63 9.59
C GLY A 246 2.94 29.89 8.72
N GLN A 247 3.14 29.77 7.41
CA GLN A 247 2.99 30.89 6.46
C GLN A 247 1.53 31.33 6.27
N LEU A 248 0.59 30.40 6.40
CA LEU A 248 -0.84 30.66 6.32
C LEU A 248 -1.43 31.15 7.66
N GLY A 249 -0.61 31.24 8.71
CA GLY A 249 -1.07 31.64 10.05
C GLY A 249 -1.99 30.61 10.70
N ILE A 250 -1.87 29.34 10.30
CA ILE A 250 -2.63 28.24 10.86
C ILE A 250 -1.87 27.80 12.10
N GLU A 251 -2.28 28.30 13.26
CA GLU A 251 -1.78 27.82 14.54
C GLU A 251 -2.25 26.38 14.74
N SER A 252 -1.32 25.42 14.69
CA SER A 252 -1.57 24.08 15.19
C SER A 252 -1.94 24.17 16.66
N HIS A 253 -3.04 23.52 17.05
CA HIS A 253 -3.56 23.54 18.44
C HIS A 253 -2.57 23.00 19.50
N ASP A 254 -1.44 22.43 19.09
CA ASP A 254 -0.34 22.03 19.96
C ASP A 254 0.80 23.07 19.90
N GLY A 255 0.85 23.93 20.93
CA GLY A 255 1.76 25.07 21.07
C GLY A 255 3.25 24.73 21.26
N ALA A 256 3.84 23.85 20.45
CA ALA A 256 5.26 23.49 20.49
C ALA A 256 6.05 23.91 19.24
N ALA A 257 5.40 24.44 18.19
CA ALA A 257 5.98 24.55 16.85
C ALA A 257 6.34 25.97 16.39
N ASP A 258 6.72 26.89 17.30
CA ASP A 258 6.96 28.28 16.87
C ASP A 258 8.25 28.49 16.06
N HIS A 259 9.17 27.51 16.01
CA HIS A 259 10.38 27.57 15.18
C HIS A 259 10.71 26.16 14.68
N GLY A 260 11.29 26.01 13.48
CA GLY A 260 11.52 24.74 12.76
C GLY A 260 12.26 23.58 13.49
N GLY A 261 12.55 23.73 14.78
CA GLY A 261 12.93 22.63 15.68
C GLY A 261 11.81 21.65 16.02
N GLY A 262 10.52 22.05 15.93
CA GLY A 262 9.38 21.14 16.18
C GLY A 262 9.32 19.97 15.20
N ALA A 263 9.35 20.26 13.90
CA ALA A 263 9.40 19.23 12.85
C ALA A 263 10.64 18.33 12.95
N LEU A 264 11.80 18.87 13.33
CA LEU A 264 13.01 18.06 13.53
C LEU A 264 12.87 17.11 14.73
N LEU A 265 12.21 17.56 15.80
CA LEU A 265 11.91 16.72 16.95
C LEU A 265 10.94 15.61 16.59
N GLU A 266 9.85 15.92 15.89
CA GLU A 266 8.88 14.93 15.41
C GLU A 266 9.55 13.83 14.56
N LEU A 267 10.45 14.22 13.66
CA LEU A 267 11.24 13.29 12.85
C LEU A 267 12.19 12.44 13.71
N ALA A 268 12.84 13.05 14.70
CA ALA A 268 13.74 12.33 15.60
C ALA A 268 12.99 11.33 16.49
N VAL A 269 11.83 11.71 17.04
CA VAL A 269 10.97 10.82 17.82
C VAL A 269 10.47 9.68 16.95
N GLY A 270 9.99 9.97 15.73
CA GLY A 270 9.56 8.94 14.78
C GLY A 270 10.68 7.95 14.45
N LEU A 271 11.89 8.44 14.19
CA LEU A 271 13.08 7.61 13.95
C LEU A 271 13.39 6.69 15.14
N ILE A 272 13.40 7.22 16.37
CA ILE A 272 13.70 6.46 17.59
C ILE A 272 12.62 5.42 17.85
N ALA A 273 11.34 5.81 17.80
CA ALA A 273 10.21 4.93 18.00
C ALA A 273 10.19 3.79 16.96
N GLY A 274 10.38 4.14 15.68
CA GLY A 274 10.47 3.17 14.59
C GLY A 274 11.62 2.18 14.77
N LEU A 275 12.82 2.67 15.07
CA LEU A 275 13.98 1.81 15.31
C LEU A 275 13.76 0.88 16.51
N ALA A 276 13.21 1.40 17.61
CA ALA A 276 12.91 0.61 18.80
C ALA A 276 11.86 -0.49 18.50
N VAL A 277 10.72 -0.12 17.92
CA VAL A 277 9.63 -1.07 17.65
C VAL A 277 10.03 -2.10 16.59
N GLY A 278 10.69 -1.68 15.51
CA GLY A 278 11.12 -2.58 14.44
C GLY A 278 12.16 -3.60 14.92
N THR A 279 13.19 -3.16 15.65
CA THR A 279 14.23 -4.07 16.20
C THR A 279 13.67 -5.00 17.26
N VAL A 280 12.95 -4.47 18.25
CA VAL A 280 12.37 -5.27 19.34
C VAL A 280 11.32 -6.24 18.81
N GLY A 281 10.47 -5.78 17.88
CA GLY A 281 9.47 -6.62 17.22
C GLY A 281 10.10 -7.79 16.48
N ALA A 282 11.07 -7.55 15.60
CA ALA A 282 11.77 -8.61 14.87
C ALA A 282 12.51 -9.58 15.81
N TRP A 283 13.14 -9.06 16.87
CA TRP A 283 13.82 -9.86 17.86
C TRP A 283 12.84 -10.77 18.63
N LEU A 284 11.72 -10.23 19.13
CA LEU A 284 10.70 -11.01 19.84
C LEU A 284 10.10 -12.10 18.97
N LEU A 285 9.78 -11.79 17.71
CA LEU A 285 9.26 -12.78 16.77
C LEU A 285 10.27 -13.89 16.49
N THR A 286 11.55 -13.53 16.30
CA THR A 286 12.63 -14.50 16.08
C THR A 286 12.82 -15.41 17.29
N VAL A 287 12.86 -14.84 18.51
CA VAL A 287 12.99 -15.62 19.76
C VAL A 287 11.79 -16.55 19.94
N GLY A 288 10.56 -16.04 19.80
CA GLY A 288 9.34 -16.84 19.92
C GLY A 288 9.29 -17.98 18.90
N SER A 289 9.77 -17.74 17.68
CA SER A 289 9.81 -18.75 16.61
C SER A 289 10.87 -19.83 16.86
N ARG A 290 12.09 -19.44 17.28
CA ARG A 290 13.16 -20.38 17.64
C ARG A 290 12.80 -21.25 18.85
N ARG A 291 12.02 -20.71 19.79
CA ARG A 291 11.50 -21.44 20.96
C ARG A 291 10.22 -22.21 20.67
N HIS A 292 9.72 -22.20 19.43
CA HIS A 292 8.48 -22.84 19.01
C HIS A 292 7.23 -22.40 19.80
N TRP A 293 7.19 -21.14 20.24
CA TRP A 293 6.04 -20.53 20.92
C TRP A 293 4.97 -20.01 19.97
N MET A 294 5.33 -19.81 18.69
CA MET A 294 4.50 -19.11 17.72
C MET A 294 4.12 -19.99 16.54
N THR A 295 2.86 -19.92 16.13
CA THR A 295 2.40 -20.46 14.86
C THR A 295 2.72 -19.50 13.70
N THR A 296 2.60 -19.95 12.45
CA THR A 296 2.74 -19.07 11.27
C THR A 296 1.76 -17.91 11.28
N GLY A 297 0.50 -18.15 11.67
CA GLY A 297 -0.50 -17.08 11.80
C GLY A 297 -0.13 -16.05 12.87
N ALA A 298 0.39 -16.49 14.02
CA ALA A 298 0.83 -15.59 15.08
C ALA A 298 2.02 -14.70 14.65
N ARG A 299 2.92 -15.20 13.80
CA ARG A 299 4.03 -14.40 13.24
C ARG A 299 3.53 -13.25 12.36
N ARG A 300 2.53 -13.53 11.50
CA ARG A 300 1.87 -12.52 10.67
C ARG A 300 1.15 -11.47 11.50
N LEU A 301 0.39 -11.89 12.50
CA LEU A 301 -0.29 -11.00 13.45
C LEU A 301 0.71 -10.14 14.24
N GLY A 302 1.81 -10.73 14.70
CA GLY A 302 2.84 -9.99 15.42
C GLY A 302 3.58 -8.97 14.55
N THR A 303 3.73 -9.25 13.25
CA THR A 303 4.32 -8.29 12.29
C THR A 303 3.37 -7.13 12.01
N LEU A 304 2.07 -7.42 11.81
CA LEU A 304 1.03 -6.39 11.72
C LEU A 304 1.00 -5.51 12.98
N ALA A 305 1.05 -6.14 14.16
CA ALA A 305 1.07 -5.42 15.43
C ALA A 305 2.32 -4.53 15.57
N ALA A 306 3.49 -4.98 15.10
CA ALA A 306 4.70 -4.16 15.09
C ALA A 306 4.55 -2.93 14.19
N ALA A 307 3.97 -3.09 13.00
CA ALA A 307 3.68 -1.97 12.10
C ALA A 307 2.76 -0.93 12.76
N LEU A 308 1.60 -1.37 13.26
CA LEU A 308 0.64 -0.48 13.93
C LEU A 308 1.22 0.16 15.21
N SER A 309 2.01 -0.60 15.98
CA SER A 309 2.64 -0.08 17.21
C SER A 309 3.68 0.98 16.90
N SER A 310 4.43 0.86 15.79
CA SER A 310 5.42 1.87 15.42
C SER A 310 4.77 3.22 15.10
N PHE A 311 3.67 3.21 14.36
CA PHE A 311 2.87 4.41 14.09
C PHE A 311 2.25 4.97 15.37
N ALA A 312 1.50 4.14 16.12
CA ALA A 312 0.77 4.58 17.29
C ALA A 312 1.68 5.12 18.41
N LEU A 313 2.83 4.47 18.65
CA LEU A 313 3.79 4.94 19.65
C LEU A 313 4.42 6.27 19.25
N ALA A 314 4.78 6.45 17.98
CA ALA A 314 5.33 7.72 17.52
C ALA A 314 4.31 8.85 17.71
N VAL A 315 3.06 8.67 17.26
CA VAL A 315 1.99 9.66 17.44
C VAL A 315 1.74 9.97 18.93
N THR A 316 1.81 8.97 19.81
CA THR A 316 1.65 9.17 21.27
C THR A 316 2.74 10.06 21.89
N PHE A 317 3.92 10.12 21.27
CA PHE A 317 5.04 10.94 21.72
C PHE A 317 5.26 12.17 20.83
N ASP A 318 4.22 12.62 20.13
CA ASP A 318 4.28 13.78 19.22
C ASP A 318 5.38 13.60 18.15
N GLY A 319 5.52 12.38 17.66
CA GLY A 319 6.46 11.97 16.64
C GLY A 319 5.78 11.65 15.32
N ASN A 320 6.55 11.71 14.23
CA ASN A 320 6.00 11.41 12.91
C ASN A 320 5.75 9.91 12.73
N GLY A 321 4.46 9.52 12.71
CA GLY A 321 4.03 8.12 12.59
C GLY A 321 4.47 7.43 11.29
N PHE A 322 4.52 8.16 10.16
CA PHE A 322 4.95 7.60 8.88
C PHE A 322 6.44 7.28 8.86
N ILE A 323 7.27 8.18 9.41
CA ILE A 323 8.71 7.92 9.58
C ILE A 323 8.93 6.74 10.51
N ALA A 324 8.18 6.67 11.60
CA ALA A 324 8.27 5.53 12.52
C ALA A 324 7.93 4.21 11.84
N ALA A 325 6.86 4.15 11.04
CA ALA A 325 6.47 2.96 10.31
C ALA A 325 7.52 2.54 9.26
N PHE A 326 8.01 3.50 8.47
CA PHE A 326 9.06 3.25 7.48
C PHE A 326 10.37 2.75 8.11
N VAL A 327 10.85 3.45 9.14
CA VAL A 327 12.07 3.07 9.88
C VAL A 327 11.87 1.73 10.58
N ALA A 328 10.70 1.46 11.15
CA ALA A 328 10.39 0.18 11.75
C ALA A 328 10.45 -0.95 10.73
N GLY A 329 9.97 -0.75 9.50
CA GLY A 329 10.08 -1.75 8.43
C GLY A 329 11.54 -2.06 8.07
N ILE A 330 12.39 -1.04 7.90
CA ILE A 330 13.83 -1.21 7.63
C ILE A 330 14.51 -1.94 8.80
N ALA A 331 14.27 -1.49 10.03
CA ALA A 331 14.87 -2.04 11.24
C ALA A 331 14.41 -3.50 11.48
N PHE A 332 13.14 -3.78 11.22
CA PHE A 332 12.55 -5.10 11.29
C PHE A 332 13.26 -6.02 10.30
N ARG A 333 13.38 -5.61 9.03
CA ARG A 333 14.05 -6.38 7.98
C ARG A 333 15.53 -6.64 8.28
N ALA A 334 16.22 -5.65 8.82
CA ALA A 334 17.64 -5.78 9.17
C ALA A 334 17.88 -6.73 10.36
N THR A 335 16.90 -6.87 11.26
CA THR A 335 17.04 -7.64 12.51
C THR A 335 16.41 -9.04 12.41
N LEU A 336 15.44 -9.25 11.51
CA LEU A 336 14.74 -10.51 11.36
C LEU A 336 15.67 -11.61 10.85
N ASP A 337 15.69 -12.74 11.55
CA ASP A 337 16.45 -13.90 11.12
C ASP A 337 15.73 -14.69 10.02
N GLU A 338 16.16 -14.51 8.77
CA GLU A 338 15.62 -15.18 7.58
C GLU A 338 15.69 -16.71 7.66
N GLN A 339 16.62 -17.28 8.44
CA GLN A 339 16.70 -18.73 8.59
C GLN A 339 15.55 -19.29 9.43
N THR A 340 14.99 -18.46 10.32
CA THR A 340 13.89 -18.83 11.21
C THR A 340 12.53 -18.41 10.64
N ILE A 341 12.45 -17.20 10.06
CA ILE A 341 11.21 -16.59 9.58
C ILE A 341 11.41 -16.11 8.16
N ASP A 342 10.59 -16.61 7.24
CA ASP A 342 10.50 -16.04 5.90
C ASP A 342 9.83 -14.67 5.95
N ALA A 343 10.59 -13.62 5.65
CA ALA A 343 10.15 -12.24 5.75
C ALA A 343 8.97 -11.94 4.83
N ASP A 344 8.92 -12.52 3.64
CA ASP A 344 7.83 -12.28 2.69
C ASP A 344 6.49 -12.77 3.26
N THR A 345 6.50 -13.92 3.94
CA THR A 345 5.31 -14.46 4.61
C THR A 345 4.94 -13.73 5.90
N ALA A 346 5.90 -13.10 6.58
CA ALA A 346 5.66 -12.35 7.80
C ALA A 346 4.94 -11.02 7.51
N VAL A 347 5.32 -10.37 6.41
CA VAL A 347 4.82 -9.06 5.96
C VAL A 347 3.53 -9.18 5.12
N GLU A 348 3.15 -10.39 4.70
CA GLU A 348 1.93 -10.65 3.90
C GLU A 348 0.65 -10.07 4.53
N LEU A 349 0.47 -10.20 5.85
CA LEU A 349 -0.75 -9.68 6.51
C LEU A 349 -0.81 -8.14 6.56
N PRO A 350 0.23 -7.41 7.03
CA PRO A 350 0.20 -5.95 6.96
C PRO A 350 0.09 -5.41 5.53
N GLU A 351 0.69 -6.08 4.53
CA GLU A 351 0.52 -5.73 3.12
C GLU A 351 -0.93 -5.90 2.66
N LEU A 352 -1.52 -7.09 2.82
CA LEU A 352 -2.91 -7.35 2.39
C LEU A 352 -3.91 -6.44 3.09
N LEU A 353 -3.70 -6.15 4.39
CA LEU A 353 -4.53 -5.19 5.10
C LEU A 353 -4.34 -3.79 4.50
N GLY A 354 -3.09 -3.37 4.29
CA GLY A 354 -2.76 -2.10 3.62
C GLY A 354 -3.41 -1.98 2.24
N GLU A 355 -3.42 -3.05 1.43
CA GLU A 355 -4.07 -3.08 0.12
C GLU A 355 -5.60 -2.94 0.20
N VAL A 356 -6.25 -3.59 1.17
CA VAL A 356 -7.70 -3.46 1.37
C VAL A 356 -8.05 -2.04 1.80
N LEU A 357 -7.28 -1.44 2.70
CA LEU A 357 -7.51 -0.05 3.11
C LEU A 357 -7.18 0.93 1.97
N ALA A 358 -6.17 0.61 1.15
CA ALA A 358 -5.82 1.36 -0.05
C ALA A 358 -6.98 1.47 -1.04
N PHE A 359 -7.78 0.42 -1.20
CA PHE A 359 -8.99 0.49 -2.03
C PHE A 359 -10.02 1.48 -1.48
N ALA A 360 -10.18 1.58 -0.16
CA ALA A 360 -11.03 2.58 0.45
C ALA A 360 -10.46 4.00 0.28
N VAL A 361 -9.14 4.18 0.37
CA VAL A 361 -8.47 5.46 0.09
C VAL A 361 -8.61 5.87 -1.39
N TRP A 362 -8.46 4.94 -2.33
CA TRP A 362 -8.69 5.19 -3.76
C TRP A 362 -10.16 5.54 -4.06
N PHE A 363 -11.09 4.92 -3.35
CA PHE A 363 -12.50 5.30 -3.42
C PHE A 363 -12.74 6.72 -2.89
N ALA A 364 -12.17 7.06 -1.73
CA ALA A 364 -12.24 8.41 -1.18
C ALA A 364 -11.61 9.45 -2.13
N PHE A 365 -10.46 9.13 -2.74
CA PHE A 365 -9.84 9.94 -3.79
C PHE A 365 -10.81 10.24 -4.94
N GLY A 366 -11.45 9.21 -5.46
CA GLY A 366 -12.46 9.35 -6.51
C GLY A 366 -13.65 10.19 -6.09
N ALA A 367 -14.15 9.96 -4.88
CA ALA A 367 -15.31 10.64 -4.34
C ALA A 367 -15.07 12.13 -4.06
N ALA A 368 -13.84 12.51 -3.71
CA ALA A 368 -13.54 13.81 -3.13
C ALA A 368 -12.52 14.65 -3.89
N LEU A 369 -11.35 14.06 -4.15
CA LEU A 369 -10.22 14.77 -4.74
C LEU A 369 -10.41 14.95 -6.25
N VAL A 370 -11.05 14.00 -6.93
CA VAL A 370 -11.38 14.12 -8.36
C VAL A 370 -12.39 15.26 -8.61
N PRO A 371 -13.50 15.42 -7.87
CA PRO A 371 -14.36 16.59 -8.00
C PRO A 371 -13.62 17.92 -7.80
N ILE A 372 -12.79 18.06 -6.76
CA ILE A 372 -11.97 19.26 -6.53
C ILE A 372 -11.10 19.58 -7.75
N ALA A 373 -10.43 18.56 -8.31
CA ALA A 373 -9.61 18.70 -9.50
C ALA A 373 -10.39 19.15 -10.74
N LEU A 374 -11.62 18.65 -10.92
CA LEU A 374 -12.47 18.96 -12.06
C LEU A 374 -13.15 20.34 -11.93
N HIS A 375 -13.55 20.73 -10.73
CA HIS A 375 -14.12 22.06 -10.46
C HIS A 375 -13.06 23.16 -10.63
N ASN A 376 -11.82 22.90 -10.23
CA ASN A 376 -10.69 23.83 -10.39
C ASN A 376 -9.94 23.67 -11.73
N PHE A 377 -10.47 22.87 -12.66
CA PHE A 377 -9.76 22.53 -13.88
C PHE A 377 -9.49 23.76 -14.76
N ASP A 378 -8.24 23.92 -15.17
CA ASP A 378 -7.83 24.82 -16.23
C ASP A 378 -6.67 24.22 -17.06
N LEU A 379 -6.28 24.94 -18.13
CA LEU A 379 -5.18 24.52 -19.00
C LEU A 379 -3.82 24.56 -18.31
N THR A 380 -3.66 25.37 -17.27
CA THR A 380 -2.42 25.53 -16.48
C THR A 380 -2.20 24.29 -15.62
N LEU A 381 -3.24 23.82 -14.91
CA LEU A 381 -3.28 22.58 -14.15
C LEU A 381 -3.01 21.38 -15.06
N LEU A 382 -3.68 21.32 -16.21
CA LEU A 382 -3.46 20.25 -17.18
C LEU A 382 -2.02 20.24 -17.70
N ALA A 383 -1.47 21.41 -18.05
CA ALA A 383 -0.10 21.55 -18.52
C ALA A 383 0.90 21.10 -17.44
N TYR A 384 0.71 21.54 -16.19
CA TYR A 384 1.54 21.11 -15.07
C TYR A 384 1.46 19.59 -14.88
N ALA A 385 0.25 19.01 -14.86
CA ALA A 385 0.06 17.57 -14.68
C ALA A 385 0.77 16.76 -15.78
N VAL A 386 0.60 17.14 -17.05
CA VAL A 386 1.27 16.47 -18.18
C VAL A 386 2.79 16.60 -18.09
N LEU A 387 3.32 17.79 -17.77
CA LEU A 387 4.75 18.01 -17.60
C LEU A 387 5.29 17.26 -16.37
N SER A 388 4.51 17.12 -15.31
CA SER A 388 4.86 16.36 -14.11
C SER A 388 5.03 14.87 -14.43
N LEU A 389 4.10 14.30 -15.20
CA LEU A 389 4.18 12.88 -15.60
C LEU A 389 5.25 12.61 -16.66
N THR A 390 5.63 13.62 -17.46
CA THR A 390 6.60 13.46 -18.55
C THR A 390 7.97 14.02 -18.18
N VAL A 391 8.13 15.34 -18.17
CA VAL A 391 9.42 16.01 -17.98
C VAL A 391 9.95 15.79 -16.56
N VAL A 392 9.13 16.05 -15.54
CA VAL A 392 9.55 15.96 -14.12
C VAL A 392 9.90 14.52 -13.74
N ARG A 393 9.33 13.53 -14.42
CA ARG A 393 9.69 12.13 -14.20
C ARG A 393 10.86 11.67 -15.08
N ILE A 394 10.76 11.85 -16.41
CA ILE A 394 11.71 11.26 -17.37
C ILE A 394 13.09 11.92 -17.30
N VAL A 395 13.16 13.24 -17.11
CA VAL A 395 14.45 13.96 -17.11
C VAL A 395 15.30 13.59 -15.89
N PRO A 396 14.80 13.66 -14.65
CA PRO A 396 15.54 13.19 -13.47
C PRO A 396 15.96 11.74 -13.55
N VAL A 397 15.09 10.85 -14.06
CA VAL A 397 15.45 9.44 -14.29
C VAL A 397 16.60 9.33 -15.29
N ALA A 398 16.51 10.01 -16.43
CA ALA A 398 17.57 9.99 -17.45
C ALA A 398 18.90 10.50 -16.92
N LEU A 399 18.90 11.61 -16.18
CA LEU A 399 20.09 12.17 -15.52
C LEU A 399 20.66 11.19 -14.48
N SER A 400 19.79 10.60 -13.65
CA SER A 400 20.20 9.65 -12.62
C SER A 400 20.83 8.40 -13.23
N LEU A 401 20.49 8.02 -14.46
CA LEU A 401 20.99 6.82 -15.15
C LEU A 401 22.18 7.10 -16.10
N LEU A 402 22.70 8.33 -16.16
CA LEU A 402 23.87 8.65 -16.99
C LEU A 402 25.10 7.81 -16.62
N GLY A 403 25.65 7.08 -17.60
CA GLY A 403 26.78 6.18 -17.35
C GLY A 403 26.41 4.83 -16.71
N ALA A 404 25.12 4.49 -16.61
CA ALA A 404 24.67 3.15 -16.22
C ALA A 404 24.77 2.12 -17.37
N GLY A 405 25.09 2.54 -18.59
CA GLY A 405 25.21 1.67 -19.76
C GLY A 405 23.88 1.19 -20.35
N LEU A 406 22.76 1.80 -19.94
CA LEU A 406 21.43 1.55 -20.48
C LEU A 406 21.23 2.32 -21.79
N ASP A 407 20.51 1.72 -22.73
CA ASP A 407 20.12 2.39 -23.96
C ASP A 407 18.97 3.38 -23.71
N ARG A 408 18.76 4.30 -24.66
CA ARG A 408 17.76 5.38 -24.52
C ARG A 408 16.32 4.84 -24.40
N ARG A 409 16.00 3.69 -24.98
CA ARG A 409 14.66 3.10 -24.91
C ARG A 409 14.41 2.57 -23.51
N THR A 410 15.39 1.86 -22.92
CA THR A 410 15.29 1.41 -21.52
C THR A 410 15.21 2.57 -20.54
N VAL A 411 15.99 3.64 -20.75
CA VAL A 411 15.89 4.85 -19.92
C VAL A 411 14.50 5.49 -20.02
N GLY A 412 13.96 5.63 -21.24
CA GLY A 412 12.60 6.14 -21.44
C GLY A 412 11.52 5.22 -20.83
N PHE A 413 11.72 3.91 -20.90
CA PHE A 413 10.84 2.92 -20.29
C PHE A 413 10.81 3.04 -18.76
N VAL A 414 11.98 3.07 -18.10
CA VAL A 414 12.09 3.28 -16.65
C VAL A 414 11.53 4.65 -16.24
N GLY A 415 11.75 5.67 -17.07
CA GLY A 415 11.17 7.00 -16.88
C GLY A 415 9.64 6.95 -16.88
N TRP A 416 9.02 6.37 -17.91
CA TRP A 416 7.57 6.30 -18.03
C TRP A 416 6.92 5.44 -16.94
N PHE A 417 7.53 4.33 -16.55
CA PHE A 417 6.96 3.40 -15.56
C PHE A 417 7.22 3.82 -14.10
N GLY A 418 6.91 5.08 -13.79
CA GLY A 418 6.86 5.63 -12.44
C GLY A 418 5.54 6.37 -12.16
N PRO A 419 4.40 5.66 -12.17
CA PRO A 419 3.09 6.27 -11.95
C PRO A 419 2.95 6.85 -10.53
N ARG A 420 2.28 8.00 -10.38
CA ARG A 420 1.94 8.59 -9.08
C ARG A 420 0.90 7.75 -8.36
N GLY A 421 1.10 7.55 -7.07
CA GLY A 421 0.42 6.48 -6.32
C GLY A 421 -0.39 6.91 -5.12
N LEU A 422 -0.65 5.93 -4.26
CA LEU A 422 -1.43 6.11 -3.04
C LEU A 422 -0.83 7.12 -2.08
N ALA A 423 0.50 7.16 -1.90
CA ALA A 423 1.12 8.15 -1.01
C ALA A 423 0.78 9.59 -1.42
N SER A 424 0.76 9.89 -2.72
CA SER A 424 0.35 11.20 -3.22
C SER A 424 -1.09 11.56 -2.83
N VAL A 425 -1.99 10.58 -2.81
CA VAL A 425 -3.38 10.76 -2.36
C VAL A 425 -3.43 11.05 -0.87
N VAL A 426 -2.73 10.26 -0.06
CA VAL A 426 -2.71 10.43 1.40
C VAL A 426 -2.10 11.79 1.78
N PHE A 427 -1.01 12.20 1.12
CA PHE A 427 -0.42 13.52 1.34
C PHE A 427 -1.37 14.65 0.93
N ALA A 428 -2.17 14.50 -0.14
CA ALA A 428 -3.20 15.49 -0.49
C ALA A 428 -4.30 15.57 0.58
N LEU A 429 -4.75 14.44 1.14
CA LEU A 429 -5.72 14.41 2.23
C LEU A 429 -5.15 15.07 3.50
N LEU A 430 -3.87 14.83 3.82
CA LEU A 430 -3.19 15.51 4.93
C LEU A 430 -3.09 17.02 4.72
N ALA A 431 -2.91 17.48 3.48
CA ALA A 431 -2.90 18.91 3.18
C ALA A 431 -4.27 19.56 3.44
N VAL A 432 -5.36 18.88 3.07
CA VAL A 432 -6.73 19.32 3.39
C VAL A 432 -6.92 19.38 4.91
N GLU A 433 -6.47 18.34 5.63
CA GLU A 433 -6.59 18.26 7.08
C GLU A 433 -5.82 19.36 7.82
N GLN A 434 -4.55 19.55 7.47
CA GLN A 434 -3.64 20.41 8.22
C GLN A 434 -3.69 21.87 7.79
N LEU A 435 -4.04 22.15 6.53
CA LEU A 435 -4.08 23.51 6.00
C LEU A 435 -5.52 24.05 5.85
N GLY A 436 -6.53 23.20 5.99
CA GLY A 436 -7.94 23.58 5.87
C GLY A 436 -8.36 24.06 4.48
N GLU A 437 -9.60 24.57 4.39
CA GLU A 437 -10.23 25.00 3.16
C GLU A 437 -9.83 26.43 2.72
N VAL A 438 -8.53 26.63 2.47
CA VAL A 438 -8.03 27.89 1.91
C VAL A 438 -7.98 27.78 0.38
N PRO A 439 -8.39 28.79 -0.42
CA PRO A 439 -8.41 28.70 -1.88
C PRO A 439 -7.08 28.27 -2.53
N VAL A 440 -5.94 28.67 -1.96
CA VAL A 440 -4.62 28.25 -2.45
C VAL A 440 -4.35 26.77 -2.17
N VAL A 441 -4.83 26.24 -1.04
CA VAL A 441 -4.73 24.82 -0.66
C VAL A 441 -5.60 23.98 -1.58
N GLU A 442 -6.82 24.44 -1.86
CA GLU A 442 -7.72 23.78 -2.81
C GLU A 442 -7.06 23.66 -4.19
N ARG A 443 -6.38 24.71 -4.67
CA ARG A 443 -5.61 24.68 -5.91
C ARG A 443 -4.42 23.72 -5.87
N VAL A 444 -3.66 23.70 -4.77
CA VAL A 444 -2.56 22.73 -4.55
C VAL A 444 -3.08 21.30 -4.62
N VAL A 445 -4.19 21.03 -3.93
CA VAL A 445 -4.86 19.73 -3.91
C VAL A 445 -5.38 19.36 -5.30
N ALA A 446 -5.98 20.31 -6.03
CA ALA A 446 -6.43 20.11 -7.41
C ALA A 446 -5.27 19.74 -8.36
N VAL A 447 -4.12 20.40 -8.23
CA VAL A 447 -2.91 20.07 -9.01
C VAL A 447 -2.44 18.64 -8.74
N VAL A 448 -2.36 18.26 -7.46
CA VAL A 448 -1.97 16.89 -7.07
C VAL A 448 -2.98 15.88 -7.57
N ALA A 449 -4.27 16.12 -7.31
CA ALA A 449 -5.36 15.22 -7.65
C ALA A 449 -5.51 15.02 -9.16
N LEU A 450 -5.43 16.09 -9.96
CA LEU A 450 -5.45 15.97 -11.43
C LEU A 450 -4.25 15.16 -11.94
N THR A 451 -3.06 15.41 -11.38
CA THR A 451 -1.85 14.69 -11.77
C THR A 451 -1.94 13.19 -11.43
N VAL A 452 -2.44 12.86 -10.24
CA VAL A 452 -2.66 11.47 -9.81
C VAL A 452 -3.74 10.82 -10.67
N PHE A 453 -4.87 11.49 -10.90
CA PHE A 453 -5.95 10.97 -11.74
C PHE A 453 -5.46 10.65 -13.16
N LEU A 454 -4.74 11.60 -13.78
CA LEU A 454 -4.15 11.40 -15.10
C LEU A 454 -3.12 10.27 -15.09
N SER A 455 -2.32 10.15 -14.02
CA SER A 455 -1.36 9.05 -13.85
C SER A 455 -2.05 7.68 -13.79
N VAL A 456 -3.10 7.54 -12.99
CA VAL A 456 -3.86 6.29 -12.84
C VAL A 456 -4.45 5.85 -14.19
N VAL A 457 -5.01 6.79 -14.95
CA VAL A 457 -5.58 6.52 -16.27
C VAL A 457 -4.49 6.19 -17.31
N LEU A 458 -3.50 7.08 -17.48
CA LEU A 458 -2.49 6.93 -18.54
C LEU A 458 -1.60 5.71 -18.30
N HIS A 459 -1.06 5.53 -17.10
CA HIS A 459 -0.15 4.41 -16.82
C HIS A 459 -0.91 3.09 -16.73
N GLY A 460 -2.14 3.07 -16.20
CA GLY A 460 -2.99 1.88 -16.20
C GLY A 460 -3.23 1.37 -17.62
N VAL A 461 -3.74 2.23 -18.51
CA VAL A 461 -4.06 1.86 -19.90
C VAL A 461 -2.80 1.54 -20.73
N THR A 462 -1.68 2.21 -20.47
CA THR A 462 -0.45 2.03 -21.26
C THR A 462 0.47 0.91 -20.75
N ALA A 463 0.27 0.38 -19.54
CA ALA A 463 1.13 -0.63 -18.93
C ALA A 463 1.36 -1.86 -19.80
N GLY A 464 0.30 -2.60 -20.13
CA GLY A 464 0.42 -3.78 -20.99
C GLY A 464 0.96 -3.48 -22.40
N PRO A 465 0.38 -2.51 -23.15
CA PRO A 465 0.82 -2.22 -24.53
C PRO A 465 2.29 -1.79 -24.63
N LEU A 466 2.75 -0.89 -23.75
CA LEU A 466 4.14 -0.43 -23.77
C LEU A 466 5.11 -1.48 -23.24
N GLY A 467 4.70 -2.30 -22.25
CA GLY A 467 5.46 -3.46 -21.80
C GLY A 467 5.75 -4.44 -22.95
N ARG A 468 4.71 -4.85 -23.68
CA ARG A 468 4.87 -5.75 -24.86
C ARG A 468 5.73 -5.13 -25.94
N ARG A 469 5.55 -3.83 -26.22
CA ARG A 469 6.36 -3.11 -27.22
C ARG A 469 7.84 -3.10 -26.83
N TYR A 470 8.15 -2.87 -25.56
CA TYR A 470 9.53 -2.89 -25.07
C TYR A 470 10.19 -4.26 -25.26
N VAL A 471 9.50 -5.33 -24.87
CA VAL A 471 9.99 -6.73 -25.06
C VAL A 471 10.27 -7.02 -26.53
N HIS A 472 9.36 -6.67 -27.44
CA HIS A 472 9.55 -6.91 -28.87
C HIS A 472 10.77 -6.17 -29.44
N LEU A 473 11.02 -4.94 -28.99
CA LEU A 473 12.18 -4.16 -29.44
C LEU A 473 13.49 -4.73 -28.91
N GLU A 474 13.51 -5.22 -27.67
CA GLU A 474 14.71 -5.83 -27.09
C GLU A 474 15.05 -7.16 -27.79
N GLN A 475 14.05 -8.00 -28.05
CA GLN A 475 14.22 -9.25 -28.81
C GLN A 475 14.73 -8.99 -30.23
N ALA A 476 14.21 -7.96 -30.91
CA ALA A 476 14.66 -7.60 -32.25
C ALA A 476 16.13 -7.10 -32.26
N ASP A 477 16.56 -6.38 -31.22
CA ASP A 477 17.95 -5.93 -31.08
C ASP A 477 18.88 -7.11 -30.72
N GLU A 478 18.42 -8.08 -29.91
CA GLU A 478 19.15 -9.33 -29.62
C GLU A 478 19.32 -10.19 -30.87
N ASP A 479 18.28 -10.39 -31.68
CA ASP A 479 18.32 -11.15 -32.92
C ASP A 479 19.29 -10.51 -33.95
N GLN A 480 19.33 -9.18 -34.00
CA GLN A 480 20.25 -8.44 -34.87
C GLN A 480 21.71 -8.51 -34.38
N ARG A 481 21.94 -8.47 -33.07
CA ARG A 481 23.28 -8.64 -32.46
C ARG A 481 23.74 -10.10 -32.47
N GLY A 482 22.80 -11.06 -32.54
CA GLY A 482 23.00 -12.51 -32.52
C GLY A 482 23.08 -13.22 -33.88
N GLY A 483 23.05 -12.50 -35.02
CA GLY A 483 23.17 -13.07 -36.38
C GLY A 483 24.43 -13.91 -36.63
N PRO A 484 24.40 -14.89 -37.56
CA PRO A 484 24.85 -16.27 -37.35
C PRO A 484 26.37 -16.47 -37.33
N ARG A 485 26.95 -16.70 -36.15
CA ARG A 485 28.31 -17.28 -36.00
C ARG A 485 28.33 -18.75 -35.53
N SER A 486 27.19 -19.40 -35.31
CA SER A 486 27.14 -20.78 -34.79
C SER A 486 26.91 -21.90 -35.83
N ARG A 487 27.01 -21.64 -37.15
CA ARG A 487 26.90 -22.68 -38.21
C ARG A 487 28.22 -23.21 -38.79
N ARG A 488 29.37 -22.91 -38.20
CA ARG A 488 30.63 -23.65 -38.38
C ARG A 488 31.08 -23.99 -36.96
N THR A 489 30.94 -25.20 -36.43
CA THR A 489 31.66 -26.41 -36.80
C THR A 489 31.03 -27.61 -36.06
N THR A 490 30.14 -28.35 -36.71
CA THR A 490 29.84 -29.76 -36.38
C THR A 490 29.44 -30.48 -37.66
N ARG A 491 30.35 -30.48 -38.63
CA ARG A 491 30.31 -31.45 -39.73
C ARG A 491 31.63 -32.21 -39.73
N GLY A 492 31.72 -33.14 -38.79
CA GLY A 492 32.82 -34.08 -38.63
C GLY A 492 32.31 -35.36 -37.99
N LEU A 493 31.83 -36.27 -38.86
CA LEU A 493 31.97 -37.73 -38.75
C LEU A 493 31.43 -38.37 -37.45
N ARG A 494 30.15 -38.75 -37.38
CA ARG A 494 29.65 -40.13 -37.57
C ARG A 494 30.55 -41.25 -37.02
N SER A 495 30.08 -41.91 -35.95
CA SER A 495 29.93 -43.39 -35.80
C SER A 495 29.64 -43.74 -34.32
N PRO A 496 29.15 -44.94 -33.98
CA PRO A 496 28.21 -45.82 -34.70
C PRO A 496 27.07 -46.33 -33.78
N ASP A 497 25.94 -46.72 -34.37
CA ASP A 497 24.93 -47.51 -33.68
C ASP A 497 24.60 -48.77 -34.49
N ALA A 498 24.30 -49.83 -33.74
CA ALA A 498 23.73 -51.12 -34.16
C ALA A 498 24.66 -52.14 -34.82
N LEU A 499 24.97 -53.21 -34.08
CA LEU A 499 24.75 -54.60 -34.53
C LEU A 499 24.53 -55.49 -33.29
N ARG A 500 23.38 -56.14 -33.27
CA ARG A 500 22.94 -57.15 -32.31
C ARG A 500 22.76 -58.44 -33.11
N SER A 501 23.57 -59.47 -32.88
CA SER A 501 23.20 -60.90 -33.04
C SER A 501 24.39 -61.84 -32.84
N ASP A 502 24.07 -62.94 -32.17
CA ASP A 502 24.68 -64.27 -32.22
C ASP A 502 25.66 -64.75 -31.13
N GLN A 503 25.32 -65.99 -30.77
CA GLN A 503 25.65 -66.88 -29.65
C GLN A 503 27.00 -67.60 -29.87
N PRO A 504 27.52 -68.45 -28.96
CA PRO A 504 26.87 -69.66 -28.39
C PRO A 504 26.61 -69.62 -26.88
#